data_AF-A0A7S4KR45-F1
#
_entry.id   AF-A0A7S4KR45-F1
#
_cell.length_a   1.000
_cell.length_b   1.000
_cell.length_c   1.000
_cell.angle_alpha   90.00
_cell.angle_beta   90.00
_cell.angle_gamma   90.00
#
_symmetry.space_group_name_H-M   'P 1'
#
loop_
_entity.id
_entity.type
_entity.pdbx_description
1 polymer ?
#
loop_
_entity_poly.entity_id
_entity_poly.type
_entity_poly.pdbx_seq_one_letter_code
_entity_poly.pdbx_strand_id
1 'polypeptide(L)'
;IHPDTMSSFEKMKSIFSHRSSFATYRAFLKGSTPPCLPYLGTCLSDVTFIDDGNQDENENVFHIKKWQMLSQVADEFLEMQKPSFASLYPPQGDVLATLELYEFLTSDEQDEYSQMAEPKDQEETTLKLFTQYEEAQQKIKELEEKLKELNPPCEGKEKEEK
;
A
#
# COMPACT_ATOMS: atom_id res chain seq x y z
N ILE A 1 1.76 18.95 3.70
CA ILE A 1 1.54 18.49 2.31
C ILE A 1 1.38 19.73 1.43
N HIS A 2 2.01 19.78 0.25
CA HIS A 2 1.88 20.92 -0.65
C HIS A 2 0.42 21.06 -1.13
N PRO A 3 -0.15 22.28 -1.23
CA PRO A 3 -1.55 22.47 -1.62
C PRO A 3 -1.93 21.77 -2.94
N ASP A 4 -1.05 21.82 -3.93
CA ASP A 4 -1.27 21.17 -5.24
C ASP A 4 -1.36 19.65 -5.14
N THR A 5 -0.60 19.04 -4.22
CA THR A 5 -0.65 17.59 -3.97
C THR A 5 -2.02 17.21 -3.41
N MET A 6 -2.54 17.99 -2.45
CA MET A 6 -3.85 17.73 -1.86
C MET A 6 -4.97 17.93 -2.89
N SER A 7 -4.88 18.97 -3.72
CA SER A 7 -5.85 19.22 -4.79
C SER A 7 -5.87 18.08 -5.82
N SER A 8 -4.70 17.62 -6.24
CA SER A 8 -4.56 16.49 -7.18
C SER A 8 -5.12 15.20 -6.60
N PHE A 9 -4.91 14.95 -5.30
CA PHE A 9 -5.44 13.80 -4.58
C PHE A 9 -6.97 13.83 -4.51
N GLU A 10 -7.58 14.96 -4.14
CA GLU A 10 -9.05 15.08 -4.09
C GLU A 10 -9.69 14.93 -5.47
N LYS A 11 -9.05 15.44 -6.52
CA LYS A 11 -9.48 15.20 -7.90
C LYS A 11 -9.47 13.71 -8.24
N MET A 12 -8.42 12.99 -7.87
CA MET A 12 -8.32 11.54 -8.10
C MET A 12 -9.41 10.78 -7.34
N LYS A 13 -9.63 11.10 -6.06
CA LYS A 13 -10.72 10.51 -5.26
C LYS A 13 -12.10 10.71 -5.88
N SER A 14 -12.35 11.89 -6.45
CA SER A 14 -13.62 12.18 -7.14
C SER A 14 -13.81 11.30 -8.38
N ILE A 15 -12.76 11.12 -9.19
CA ILE A 15 -12.80 10.28 -10.39
C ILE A 15 -13.06 8.82 -10.02
N PHE A 16 -12.31 8.28 -9.04
CA PHE A 16 -12.38 6.88 -8.61
C PHE A 16 -13.52 6.58 -7.62
N SER A 17 -14.51 7.47 -7.50
CA SER A 17 -15.66 7.22 -6.64
C SER A 17 -16.43 5.98 -7.07
N HIS A 18 -16.67 5.06 -6.14
CA HIS A 18 -17.46 3.83 -6.38
C HIS A 18 -18.98 4.09 -6.52
N ARG A 19 -19.43 5.35 -6.43
CA ARG A 19 -20.86 5.70 -6.52
C ARG A 19 -21.44 5.30 -7.88
N SER A 20 -22.67 4.79 -7.85
CA SER A 20 -23.42 4.39 -9.05
C SER A 20 -22.63 3.44 -9.95
N SER A 21 -22.01 2.41 -9.37
CA SER A 21 -21.14 1.46 -10.09
C SER A 21 -20.01 2.16 -10.85
N PHE A 22 -19.27 3.03 -10.16
CA PHE A 22 -18.11 3.75 -10.73
C PHE A 22 -18.47 4.65 -11.93
N ALA A 23 -19.66 5.29 -11.94
CA ALA A 23 -20.16 6.05 -13.10
C ALA A 23 -19.18 7.14 -13.58
N THR A 24 -18.60 7.92 -12.66
CA THR A 24 -17.62 8.97 -13.00
C THR A 24 -16.36 8.38 -13.62
N TYR A 25 -15.82 7.33 -13.00
CA TYR A 25 -14.64 6.62 -13.50
C TYR A 25 -14.91 6.00 -14.87
N ARG A 26 -16.05 5.36 -15.09
CA ARG A 26 -16.43 4.76 -16.39
C ARG A 26 -16.56 5.82 -17.48
N ALA A 27 -17.16 6.97 -17.18
CA ALA A 27 -17.23 8.08 -18.12
C ALA A 27 -15.84 8.63 -18.48
N PHE A 28 -14.96 8.75 -17.49
CA PHE A 28 -13.56 9.13 -17.70
C PHE A 28 -12.82 8.11 -18.57
N LEU A 29 -12.94 6.82 -18.24
CA LEU A 29 -12.30 5.72 -18.98
C LEU A 29 -12.74 5.69 -20.44
N LYS A 30 -14.03 5.90 -20.73
CA LYS A 30 -14.56 5.96 -22.11
C LYS A 30 -13.98 7.11 -22.93
N GLY A 31 -13.56 8.19 -22.28
CA GLY A 31 -12.89 9.33 -22.92
C GLY A 31 -11.38 9.18 -23.03
N SER A 32 -10.79 8.15 -22.43
CA SER A 32 -9.35 7.92 -22.44
C SER A 32 -8.87 7.38 -23.79
N THR A 33 -7.68 7.80 -24.21
CA THR A 33 -7.02 7.28 -25.42
C THR A 33 -6.22 6.01 -25.09
N PRO A 34 -6.43 4.89 -25.80
CA PRO A 34 -5.58 3.71 -25.67
C PRO A 34 -4.09 3.99 -25.99
N PRO A 35 -3.15 3.25 -25.38
CA PRO A 35 -3.41 2.19 -24.42
C PRO A 35 -3.71 2.73 -23.02
N CYS A 36 -4.72 2.18 -22.37
CA CYS A 36 -5.11 2.49 -21.01
C CYS A 36 -5.30 1.18 -20.22
N LEU A 37 -4.96 1.22 -18.93
CA LEU A 37 -5.13 0.08 -18.02
C LEU A 37 -6.35 0.36 -17.13
N PRO A 38 -7.51 -0.27 -17.40
CA PRO A 38 -8.70 -0.03 -16.59
C PRO A 38 -8.62 -0.76 -15.25
N TYR A 39 -9.29 -0.23 -14.22
CA TYR A 39 -9.57 -0.92 -12.98
C TYR A 39 -10.40 -2.19 -13.24
N LEU A 40 -9.73 -3.34 -13.14
CA LEU A 40 -10.28 -4.66 -13.46
C LEU A 40 -11.58 -4.98 -12.72
N GLY A 41 -11.75 -4.46 -11.49
CA GLY A 41 -12.98 -4.66 -10.71
C GLY A 41 -14.25 -4.20 -11.43
N THR A 42 -14.18 -3.14 -12.26
CA THR A 42 -15.34 -2.70 -13.06
C THR A 42 -15.70 -3.70 -14.15
N CYS A 43 -14.71 -4.22 -14.88
CA CYS A 43 -14.91 -5.23 -15.92
C CYS A 43 -15.43 -6.55 -15.32
N LEU A 44 -14.83 -6.99 -14.21
CA LEU A 44 -15.29 -8.21 -13.50
C LEU A 44 -16.72 -8.04 -12.98
N SER A 45 -17.07 -6.87 -12.46
CA SER A 45 -18.47 -6.60 -12.05
C SER A 45 -19.42 -6.71 -13.23
N ASP A 46 -19.07 -6.19 -14.40
CA ASP A 46 -19.91 -6.27 -15.60
C ASP A 46 -20.09 -7.72 -16.05
N VAL A 47 -19.01 -8.52 -16.05
CA VAL A 47 -19.06 -9.95 -16.34
C VAL A 47 -20.00 -10.66 -15.37
N THR A 48 -19.85 -10.44 -14.06
CA THR A 48 -20.73 -11.03 -13.04
C THR A 48 -22.19 -10.61 -13.22
N PHE A 49 -22.47 -9.33 -13.46
CA PHE A 49 -23.85 -8.86 -13.67
C PHE A 49 -24.49 -9.45 -14.92
N ILE A 50 -23.73 -9.62 -16.00
CA ILE A 50 -24.23 -10.26 -17.23
C ILE A 50 -24.48 -11.74 -16.98
N ASP A 51 -23.56 -12.42 -16.29
CA ASP A 51 -23.64 -13.85 -16.04
C ASP A 51 -24.80 -14.22 -15.13
N ASP A 52 -24.94 -13.52 -14.01
CA ASP A 52 -26.02 -13.74 -13.03
C ASP A 52 -27.38 -13.27 -13.54
N GLY A 53 -27.40 -12.19 -14.33
CA GLY A 53 -28.62 -11.56 -14.83
C GLY A 53 -29.26 -12.27 -16.03
N ASN A 54 -28.54 -13.18 -16.69
CA ASN A 54 -28.98 -13.85 -17.91
C ASN A 54 -28.73 -15.36 -17.82
N GLN A 55 -29.78 -16.17 -17.98
CA GLN A 55 -29.64 -17.62 -18.09
C GLN A 55 -28.95 -18.01 -19.41
N ASP A 56 -28.22 -19.13 -19.40
CA ASP A 56 -27.54 -19.66 -20.60
C ASP A 56 -28.53 -20.17 -21.65
N GLU A 57 -29.70 -20.64 -21.20
CA GLU A 57 -30.77 -21.15 -22.03
C GLU A 57 -32.11 -20.59 -21.57
N ASN A 58 -32.97 -20.27 -22.54
CA ASN A 58 -34.38 -19.93 -22.31
C ASN A 58 -35.23 -20.95 -23.07
N GLU A 59 -36.06 -21.73 -22.38
CA GLU A 59 -36.95 -22.74 -23.00
C GLU A 59 -36.21 -23.76 -23.91
N ASN A 60 -35.02 -24.22 -23.50
CA ASN A 60 -34.11 -25.08 -24.28
C ASN A 60 -33.51 -24.42 -25.55
N VAL A 61 -33.57 -23.09 -25.64
CA VAL A 61 -32.89 -22.32 -26.70
C VAL A 61 -31.70 -21.58 -26.10
N PHE A 62 -30.52 -21.78 -26.68
CA PHE A 62 -29.30 -21.11 -26.27
C PHE A 62 -29.42 -19.57 -26.35
N HIS A 63 -29.09 -18.90 -25.26
CA HIS A 63 -29.27 -17.47 -25.12
C HIS A 63 -28.07 -16.69 -25.69
N ILE A 64 -28.02 -16.59 -27.02
CA ILE A 64 -26.92 -15.93 -27.77
C ILE A 64 -26.61 -14.51 -27.24
N LYS A 65 -27.63 -13.77 -26.80
CA LYS A 65 -27.47 -12.38 -26.35
C LYS A 65 -26.56 -12.25 -25.13
N LYS A 66 -26.62 -13.20 -24.17
CA LYS A 66 -25.73 -13.25 -23.00
C LYS A 66 -24.27 -13.25 -23.44
N TRP A 67 -23.94 -14.18 -24.34
CA TRP A 67 -22.58 -14.37 -24.85
C TRP A 67 -22.09 -13.20 -25.70
N GLN A 68 -22.97 -12.56 -26.46
CA GLN A 68 -22.65 -11.32 -27.17
C GLN A 68 -22.28 -10.19 -26.21
N MET A 69 -23.01 -10.05 -25.09
CA MET A 69 -22.70 -9.03 -24.07
C MET A 69 -21.36 -9.30 -23.39
N LEU A 70 -21.07 -10.56 -23.05
CA LEU A 70 -19.76 -10.96 -22.50
C LEU A 70 -18.62 -10.69 -23.48
N SER A 71 -18.80 -11.04 -24.77
CA SER A 71 -17.83 -10.73 -25.82
C SER A 71 -17.56 -9.24 -25.91
N GLN A 72 -18.60 -8.41 -25.87
CA GLN A 72 -18.45 -6.96 -25.93
C GLN A 72 -17.57 -6.42 -24.79
N VAL A 73 -17.77 -6.90 -23.56
CA VAL A 73 -16.94 -6.50 -22.41
C VAL A 73 -15.47 -6.92 -22.61
N ALA A 74 -15.25 -8.13 -23.11
CA ALA A 74 -13.90 -8.63 -23.39
C ALA A 74 -13.21 -7.83 -24.51
N ASP A 75 -13.92 -7.56 -25.60
CA ASP A 75 -13.42 -6.79 -26.74
C ASP A 75 -13.05 -5.36 -26.32
N GLU A 76 -13.94 -4.68 -25.58
CA GLU A 76 -13.66 -3.34 -25.04
C GLU A 76 -12.41 -3.34 -24.14
N PHE A 77 -12.26 -4.36 -23.28
CA PHE A 77 -11.08 -4.50 -22.41
C PHE A 77 -9.78 -4.73 -23.18
N LEU A 78 -9.82 -5.56 -24.22
CA LEU A 78 -8.66 -5.84 -25.07
C LEU A 78 -8.27 -4.67 -25.96
N GLU A 79 -9.25 -3.94 -26.50
CA GLU A 79 -9.00 -2.75 -27.32
C GLU A 79 -8.35 -1.63 -26.50
N MET A 80 -8.75 -1.47 -25.23
CA MET A 80 -8.12 -0.51 -24.31
C MET A 80 -6.62 -0.79 -24.11
N GLN A 81 -6.15 -2.03 -24.24
CA GLN A 81 -4.74 -2.40 -24.05
C GLN A 81 -3.89 -2.29 -25.32
N LYS A 82 -4.47 -1.87 -26.44
CA LYS A 82 -3.76 -1.73 -27.73
C LYS A 82 -3.37 -0.27 -27.98
N PRO A 83 -2.16 0.00 -28.51
CA PRO A 83 -1.03 -0.92 -28.66
C PRO A 83 -0.44 -1.35 -27.30
N SER A 84 0.27 -2.48 -27.27
CA SER A 84 0.87 -2.99 -26.02
C SER A 84 1.72 -1.92 -25.31
N PHE A 85 1.53 -1.76 -23.99
CA PHE A 85 2.32 -0.87 -23.16
C PHE A 85 3.83 -1.12 -23.30
N ALA A 86 4.26 -2.38 -23.35
CA ALA A 86 5.68 -2.72 -23.50
C ALA A 86 6.28 -2.26 -24.82
N SER A 87 5.46 -2.11 -25.88
CA SER A 87 5.90 -1.60 -27.17
C SER A 87 6.10 -0.08 -27.16
N LEU A 88 5.28 0.66 -26.40
CA LEU A 88 5.40 2.12 -26.28
C LEU A 88 6.40 2.53 -25.20
N TYR A 89 6.45 1.76 -24.12
CA TYR A 89 7.22 2.00 -22.91
C TYR A 89 7.98 0.72 -22.55
N PRO A 90 9.18 0.51 -23.13
CA PRO A 90 9.98 -0.67 -22.83
C PRO A 90 10.31 -0.74 -21.33
N PRO A 91 10.22 -1.92 -20.70
CA PRO A 91 10.50 -2.06 -19.27
C PRO A 91 11.96 -1.77 -18.92
N GLN A 92 12.16 -1.08 -17.81
CA GLN A 92 13.47 -0.82 -17.23
C GLN A 92 13.80 -1.92 -16.21
N GLY A 93 14.87 -2.68 -16.46
CA GLY A 93 15.19 -3.88 -15.68
C GLY A 93 15.54 -3.60 -14.22
N ASP A 94 16.20 -2.48 -13.94
CA ASP A 94 16.53 -2.01 -12.59
C ASP A 94 15.29 -1.62 -11.79
N VAL A 95 14.34 -0.92 -12.42
CA VAL A 95 13.04 -0.58 -11.82
C VAL A 95 12.24 -1.84 -11.54
N LEU A 96 12.15 -2.77 -12.50
CA LEU A 96 11.45 -4.04 -12.32
C LEU A 96 12.04 -4.87 -11.18
N ALA A 97 13.36 -5.04 -11.15
CA ALA A 97 14.03 -5.79 -10.08
C ALA A 97 13.75 -5.18 -8.70
N THR A 98 13.69 -3.85 -8.61
CA THR A 98 13.34 -3.16 -7.36
C THR A 98 11.91 -3.47 -6.92
N LEU A 99 10.97 -3.50 -7.86
CA LEU A 99 9.56 -3.83 -7.57
C LEU A 99 9.38 -5.31 -7.20
N GLU A 100 10.11 -6.22 -7.84
CA GLU A 100 10.05 -7.66 -7.56
C GLU A 100 10.63 -8.03 -6.19
N LEU A 101 11.62 -7.27 -5.72
CA LEU A 101 12.24 -7.46 -4.41
C LEU A 101 11.48 -6.75 -3.27
N TYR A 102 10.40 -6.04 -3.57
CA TYR A 102 9.65 -5.29 -2.57
C TYR A 102 8.79 -6.23 -1.72
N GLU A 103 9.06 -6.29 -0.41
CA GLU A 103 8.22 -7.02 0.55
C GLU A 103 7.01 -6.16 0.94
N PHE A 104 5.82 -6.71 0.76
CA PHE A 104 4.58 -6.05 1.14
C PHE A 104 4.27 -6.29 2.61
N LEU A 105 3.97 -5.20 3.32
CA LEU A 105 3.40 -5.28 4.66
C LEU A 105 1.94 -5.74 4.58
N THR A 106 1.55 -6.60 5.50
CA THR A 106 0.16 -6.96 5.77
C THR A 106 -0.63 -5.76 6.30
N SER A 107 -1.96 -5.84 6.27
CA SER A 107 -2.82 -4.78 6.82
C SER A 107 -2.55 -4.55 8.32
N ASP A 108 -2.36 -5.62 9.07
CA ASP A 108 -2.11 -5.55 10.51
C ASP A 108 -0.77 -4.85 10.79
N GLU A 109 0.29 -5.20 10.06
CA GLU A 109 1.60 -4.53 10.17
C GLU A 109 1.51 -3.04 9.80
N GLN A 110 0.79 -2.69 8.73
CA GLN A 110 0.59 -1.29 8.34
C GLN A 110 -0.13 -0.49 9.44
N ASP A 111 -1.16 -1.08 10.05
CA ASP A 111 -1.91 -0.45 11.14
C ASP A 111 -1.07 -0.30 12.42
N GLU A 112 -0.23 -1.28 12.73
CA GLU A 112 0.72 -1.21 13.84
C GLU A 112 1.74 -0.09 13.62
N TYR A 113 2.40 -0.05 12.45
CA TYR A 113 3.35 1.01 12.13
C TYR A 113 2.70 2.40 12.10
N SER A 114 1.46 2.50 11.60
CA SER A 114 0.70 3.76 11.63
C SER A 114 0.47 4.24 13.06
N GLN A 115 0.12 3.34 13.98
CA GLN A 115 -0.10 3.68 15.39
C GLN A 115 1.21 4.02 16.13
N MET A 116 2.33 3.42 15.74
CA MET A 116 3.64 3.79 16.28
C MET A 116 4.07 5.19 15.81
N ALA A 117 3.80 5.54 14.55
CA ALA A 117 4.14 6.84 13.99
C ALA A 117 3.24 7.96 14.51
N GLU A 118 1.94 7.71 14.61
CA GLU A 118 0.93 8.65 15.11
C GLU A 118 0.04 7.99 16.17
N PRO A 119 0.50 7.92 17.44
CA PRO A 119 -0.24 7.30 18.52
C PRO A 119 -1.57 8.00 18.78
N LYS A 120 -2.63 7.21 19.00
CA LYS A 120 -3.98 7.73 19.26
C LYS A 120 -4.05 8.56 20.56
N ASP A 121 -3.38 8.08 21.60
CA ASP A 121 -3.25 8.79 22.87
C ASP A 121 -1.79 9.26 23.02
N GLN A 122 -1.58 10.53 22.71
CA GLN A 122 -0.26 11.14 22.80
C GLN A 122 0.21 11.30 24.24
N GLU A 123 -0.71 11.50 25.19
CA GLU A 123 -0.40 11.75 26.59
C GLU A 123 0.06 10.44 27.26
N GLU A 124 -0.69 9.35 27.05
CA GLU A 124 -0.32 8.02 27.52
C GLU A 124 1.02 7.56 26.92
N THR A 125 1.23 7.81 25.63
CA THR A 125 2.49 7.44 24.95
C THR A 125 3.67 8.23 25.47
N THR A 126 3.48 9.53 25.70
CA THR A 126 4.50 10.41 26.30
C THR A 126 4.86 9.94 27.70
N LEU A 127 3.86 9.58 28.51
CA LEU A 127 4.06 9.05 29.85
C LEU A 127 4.85 7.74 29.82
N LYS A 128 4.48 6.80 28.94
CA LYS A 128 5.22 5.54 28.75
C LYS A 128 6.67 5.77 28.34
N LEU A 129 6.92 6.74 27.45
CA LEU A 129 8.27 7.07 27.01
C LEU A 129 9.11 7.65 28.15
N PHE A 130 8.51 8.52 28.99
CA PHE A 130 9.18 9.01 30.19
C PHE A 130 9.53 7.88 31.17
N THR A 131 8.59 6.97 31.44
CA THR A 131 8.85 5.81 32.30
C THR A 131 9.99 4.94 31.76
N GLN A 132 9.96 4.61 30.47
CA GLN A 132 11.03 3.83 29.84
C GLN A 132 12.39 4.54 29.89
N TYR A 133 12.41 5.87 29.74
CA TYR A 133 13.62 6.66 29.87
C TYR A 133 14.18 6.61 31.30
N GLU A 134 13.34 6.77 32.33
CA GLU A 134 13.78 6.67 33.73
C GLU A 134 14.35 5.29 34.06
N GLU A 135 13.68 4.22 33.62
CA GLU A 135 14.16 2.84 33.78
C GLU A 135 15.52 2.62 33.09
N ALA A 136 15.68 3.13 31.86
CA ALA A 136 16.93 3.05 31.13
C ALA A 136 18.07 3.80 31.83
N GLN A 137 17.80 5.00 32.36
CA GLN A 137 18.77 5.79 33.13
C GLN A 137 19.21 5.06 34.41
N GLN A 138 18.27 4.45 35.13
CA GLN A 138 18.59 3.69 36.32
C GLN A 138 19.49 2.49 35.98
N LYS A 139 19.19 1.79 34.88
CA LYS A 139 19.99 0.66 34.42
C LYS A 139 21.39 1.06 33.95
N ILE A 140 21.53 2.21 33.30
CA ILE A 140 22.85 2.78 32.95
C ILE A 140 23.67 3.00 34.22
N LYS A 141 23.08 3.64 35.23
CA LYS A 141 23.76 3.91 36.51
C LYS A 141 24.21 2.63 37.23
N GLU A 142 23.34 1.62 37.29
CA GLU A 142 23.71 0.31 37.87
C GLU A 142 24.85 -0.37 37.11
N LEU A 143 24.88 -0.26 35.79
CA LEU A 143 25.96 -0.80 34.96
C LEU A 143 27.28 -0.04 35.18
N GLU A 144 27.23 1.28 35.33
CA GLU A 144 28.40 2.10 35.67
C GLU A 144 28.98 1.74 37.05
N GLU A 145 28.13 1.50 38.05
CA GLU A 145 28.57 1.04 39.37
C GLU A 145 29.24 -0.34 39.29
N LYS A 146 28.62 -1.29 38.58
CA LYS A 146 29.23 -2.62 38.34
C LYS A 146 30.55 -2.55 37.58
N LEU A 147 30.66 -1.64 36.60
CA LEU A 147 31.90 -1.43 35.87
C LEU A 147 33.02 -0.92 36.80
N LYS A 148 32.67 -0.04 37.74
CA LYS A 148 33.61 0.50 38.74
C LYS A 148 34.08 -0.56 39.74
N GLU A 149 33.22 -1.52 40.11
CA GLU A 149 33.59 -2.66 40.96
C GLU A 149 34.50 -3.67 40.23
N LEU A 150 34.29 -3.88 38.94
CA LEU A 150 35.09 -4.79 38.11
C LEU A 150 36.45 -4.20 37.71
N ASN A 151 36.57 -2.87 37.68
CA ASN A 151 37.80 -2.15 37.36
C ASN A 151 38.16 -1.18 38.49
N PRO A 152 38.54 -1.68 39.68
CA PRO A 152 38.89 -0.83 40.80
C PRO A 152 40.07 0.08 40.40
N PRO A 153 40.11 1.34 40.86
CA PRO A 153 41.21 2.23 40.53
C PRO A 153 42.51 1.56 40.96
N CYS A 154 43.45 1.39 40.01
CA CYS A 154 44.81 0.96 40.36
C CYS A 154 45.36 1.98 41.36
N GLU A 155 45.38 1.62 42.65
CA GLU A 155 46.13 2.38 43.65
C GLU A 155 47.58 2.38 43.18
N GLY A 156 48.05 3.56 42.77
CA GLY A 156 49.42 3.80 42.41
C GLY A 156 50.32 3.38 43.56
N LYS A 157 51.06 2.28 43.37
CA LYS A 157 52.30 2.06 44.11
C LYS A 157 53.35 2.98 43.51
N GLU A 158 53.31 4.26 43.85
CA GLU A 158 54.54 5.04 43.94
C GLU A 158 55.30 4.51 45.15
N LYS A 159 56.08 3.44 44.93
CA LYS A 159 57.17 3.10 45.83
C LYS A 159 58.44 3.68 45.24
N GLU A 160 58.94 4.68 45.94
CA GLU A 160 60.33 5.11 46.03
C GLU A 160 61.31 4.02 45.55
N GLU A 161 61.96 4.28 44.41
CA GLU A 161 63.24 3.66 44.10
C GLU A 161 64.36 4.70 44.29
N LYS A 162 65.45 4.17 44.85
CA LYS A 162 66.61 4.84 45.44
C LYS A 162 67.46 5.65 44.47
#